data_AF-A0A177E8C7-F1
#
_entry.id   AF-A0A177E8C7-F1
#
_cell.length_a   1.000
_cell.length_b   1.000
_cell.length_c   1.000
_cell.angle_alpha   90.00
_cell.angle_beta   90.00
_cell.angle_gamma   90.00
#
_symmetry.space_group_name_H-M   'P 1'
#
loop_
_entity.id
_entity.type
_entity.pdbx_description
1 polymer ?
#
loop_
_entity_poly.entity_id
_entity_poly.type
_entity_poly.pdbx_seq_one_letter_code
_entity_poly.pdbx_strand_id
1 'polypeptide(L)'
;MNKGGLILGIVIGLVVAGLGSLVTASKMVESNKVEFCASCHPMKTFHETWKLSVHGPNQKGAMKAKCADCHLPHDGFMNYLVTKVKAGLNDYIANMQGKGSTPQYWLDRWAKQGADKHVYESSCRKCHKELVAPGIPVKAFIAHRQYELGMTKENCITCHRQVGHGNLMVVMQEKAAAKKLAKNEK
;
A
#
# COMPACT_ATOMS: atom_id res chain seq x y z
N MET A 1 -47.37 3.70 25.63
CA MET A 1 -46.34 3.21 24.69
C MET A 1 -46.51 1.70 24.51
N ASN A 2 -46.78 1.22 23.30
CA ASN A 2 -46.92 -0.21 23.01
C ASN A 2 -45.54 -0.89 23.06
N LYS A 3 -45.30 -1.72 24.09
CA LYS A 3 -44.03 -2.45 24.28
C LYS A 3 -43.68 -3.31 23.06
N GLY A 4 -44.68 -3.84 22.34
CA GLY A 4 -44.46 -4.63 21.12
C GLY A 4 -43.91 -3.81 19.94
N GLY A 5 -44.36 -2.57 19.78
CA GLY A 5 -43.85 -1.66 18.75
C GLY A 5 -42.41 -1.20 19.02
N LEU A 6 -42.06 -0.97 20.30
CA LEU A 6 -40.70 -0.65 20.72
C LEU A 6 -39.74 -1.81 20.45
N ILE A 7 -40.12 -3.03 20.84
CA ILE A 7 -39.31 -4.24 20.61
C ILE A 7 -39.11 -4.48 19.11
N LEU A 8 -40.18 -4.38 18.31
CA LEU A 8 -40.08 -4.52 16.86
C LEU A 8 -39.16 -3.48 16.23
N GLY A 9 -39.25 -2.22 16.65
CA GLY A 9 -38.36 -1.15 16.20
C GLY A 9 -36.89 -1.41 16.54
N ILE A 10 -36.60 -1.90 17.76
CA ILE A 10 -35.24 -2.28 18.17
C ILE A 10 -34.73 -3.44 17.33
N VAL A 11 -35.54 -4.48 17.11
CA VAL A 11 -35.16 -5.65 16.29
C VAL A 11 -34.86 -5.22 14.86
N ILE A 12 -35.71 -4.40 14.25
CA ILE A 12 -35.47 -3.87 12.89
C ILE A 12 -34.18 -3.04 12.87
N GLY A 13 -33.98 -2.17 13.85
CA GLY A 13 -32.76 -1.35 13.96
C GLY A 13 -31.49 -2.20 14.06
N LEU A 14 -31.51 -3.26 14.87
CA LEU A 14 -30.38 -4.19 15.00
C LEU A 14 -30.13 -4.99 13.72
N VAL A 15 -31.19 -5.44 13.04
CA VAL A 15 -31.05 -6.16 11.76
C VAL A 15 -30.45 -5.24 10.69
N VAL A 16 -30.94 -4.01 10.56
CA VAL A 16 -30.41 -3.03 9.60
C VAL A 16 -28.96 -2.67 9.92
N ALA A 17 -28.63 -2.42 11.19
CA ALA A 17 -27.26 -2.14 11.61
C ALA A 17 -26.33 -3.34 11.35
N GLY A 18 -26.79 -4.55 11.66
CA GLY A 18 -26.07 -5.79 11.40
C GLY A 18 -25.78 -5.98 9.91
N LEU A 19 -26.79 -5.91 9.06
CA LEU A 19 -26.63 -6.02 7.61
C LEU A 19 -25.74 -4.91 7.05
N GLY A 20 -25.91 -3.66 7.50
CA GLY A 20 -25.06 -2.54 7.12
C GLY A 20 -23.59 -2.77 7.47
N SER A 21 -23.32 -3.30 8.66
CA SER A 21 -21.94 -3.62 9.10
C SER A 21 -21.29 -4.70 8.24
N LEU A 22 -22.05 -5.74 7.85
CA LEU A 22 -21.55 -6.83 6.99
C LEU A 22 -21.23 -6.33 5.58
N VAL A 23 -22.06 -5.46 5.03
CA VAL A 23 -21.81 -4.84 3.72
C VAL A 23 -20.55 -3.98 3.78
N THR A 24 -20.41 -3.12 4.79
CA THR A 24 -19.23 -2.27 4.96
C THR A 24 -17.95 -3.10 5.15
N ALA A 25 -18.00 -4.15 5.97
CA ALA A 25 -16.87 -5.07 6.15
C ALA A 25 -16.48 -5.75 4.82
N SER A 26 -17.46 -6.18 4.03
CA SER A 26 -17.22 -6.78 2.72
C SER A 26 -16.55 -5.81 1.75
N LYS A 27 -17.03 -4.56 1.68
CA LYS A 27 -16.41 -3.51 0.84
C LYS A 27 -15.01 -3.13 1.31
N MET A 28 -14.78 -3.14 2.62
CA MET A 28 -13.45 -2.93 3.20
C MET A 28 -12.46 -4.00 2.70
N VAL A 29 -12.85 -5.28 2.76
CA VAL A 29 -12.01 -6.38 2.28
C VAL A 29 -11.79 -6.30 0.76
N GLU A 30 -12.84 -6.00 -0.01
CA GLU A 30 -12.75 -5.86 -1.47
C GLU A 30 -11.77 -4.77 -1.87
N SER A 31 -11.87 -3.59 -1.24
CA SER A 31 -11.00 -2.45 -1.52
C SER A 31 -9.56 -2.61 -1.02
N ASN A 32 -9.21 -3.74 -0.39
CA ASN A 32 -7.84 -4.10 -0.03
C ASN A 32 -7.20 -5.07 -1.05
N LYS A 33 -7.98 -5.56 -2.02
CA LYS A 33 -7.48 -6.45 -3.07
C LYS A 33 -6.56 -5.69 -4.04
N VAL A 34 -5.59 -6.42 -4.59
CA VAL A 34 -4.64 -5.85 -5.57
C VAL A 34 -5.38 -5.45 -6.84
N GLU A 35 -6.38 -6.22 -7.24
CA GLU A 35 -7.20 -5.98 -8.42
C GLU A 35 -7.98 -4.66 -8.30
N PHE A 36 -8.46 -4.32 -7.10
CA PHE A 36 -9.10 -3.04 -6.85
C PHE A 36 -8.11 -1.88 -7.03
N CYS A 37 -6.91 -1.97 -6.45
CA CYS A 37 -5.87 -0.95 -6.60
C CYS A 37 -5.45 -0.80 -8.08
N ALA A 38 -5.32 -1.91 -8.82
CA ALA A 38 -4.92 -1.91 -10.23
C ALA A 38 -6.06 -1.54 -11.20
N SER A 39 -7.28 -1.31 -10.71
CA SER A 39 -8.44 -0.96 -11.54
C SER A 39 -8.31 0.43 -12.17
N CYS A 40 -7.57 1.34 -11.54
CA CYS A 40 -7.27 2.66 -12.08
C CYS A 40 -6.01 2.64 -12.95
N HIS A 41 -6.04 3.34 -14.09
CA HIS A 41 -4.93 3.41 -15.05
C HIS A 41 -3.57 3.81 -14.42
N PRO A 42 -3.47 4.83 -13.55
CA PRO A 42 -2.21 5.23 -12.90
C PRO A 42 -1.47 4.10 -12.18
N MET A 43 -2.19 3.09 -11.71
CA MET A 43 -1.64 2.01 -10.88
C MET A 43 -1.10 0.82 -11.68
N LYS A 44 -1.29 0.78 -13.01
CA LYS A 44 -0.89 -0.38 -13.83
C LYS A 44 0.61 -0.70 -13.73
N THR A 45 1.48 0.28 -13.91
CA THR A 45 2.95 0.06 -13.83
C THR A 45 3.38 -0.39 -12.43
N PHE A 46 2.75 0.13 -11.38
CA PHE A 46 3.00 -0.30 -10.00
C PHE A 46 2.61 -1.76 -9.78
N HIS A 47 1.45 -2.17 -10.30
CA HIS A 47 0.99 -3.55 -10.25
C HIS A 47 1.91 -4.48 -11.05
N GLU A 48 2.30 -4.10 -12.27
CA GLU A 48 3.22 -4.88 -13.12
C GLU A 48 4.56 -5.15 -12.45
N THR A 49 5.14 -4.12 -11.85
CA THR A 49 6.43 -4.20 -11.17
C THR A 49 6.34 -4.89 -9.81
N TRP A 50 5.23 -4.72 -9.08
CA TRP A 50 4.94 -5.49 -7.86
C TRP A 50 4.88 -6.98 -8.14
N LYS A 51 4.24 -7.42 -9.25
CA LYS A 51 4.17 -8.85 -9.58
C LYS A 51 5.54 -9.53 -9.63
N LEU A 52 6.57 -8.78 -10.03
CA LEU A 52 7.94 -9.24 -10.19
C LEU A 52 8.82 -9.04 -8.94
N SER A 53 8.33 -8.30 -7.94
CA SER A 53 9.06 -8.02 -6.71
C SER A 53 9.06 -9.23 -5.77
N VAL A 54 9.89 -9.18 -4.72
CA VAL A 54 10.01 -10.27 -3.73
C VAL A 54 8.71 -10.57 -2.99
N HIS A 55 7.81 -9.61 -2.84
CA HIS A 55 6.48 -9.81 -2.23
C HIS A 55 5.37 -10.04 -3.28
N GLY A 56 5.74 -10.08 -4.55
CA GLY A 56 4.85 -10.34 -5.67
C GLY A 56 4.57 -11.83 -5.87
N PRO A 57 3.50 -12.18 -6.60
CA PRO A 57 3.14 -13.56 -6.91
C PRO A 57 4.19 -14.36 -7.69
N ASN A 58 5.10 -13.71 -8.43
CA ASN A 58 6.00 -14.39 -9.36
C ASN A 58 7.32 -14.84 -8.72
N GLN A 59 7.61 -14.46 -7.48
CA GLN A 59 8.80 -14.88 -6.75
C GLN A 59 8.50 -16.10 -5.88
N LYS A 60 9.45 -17.05 -5.80
CA LYS A 60 9.33 -18.24 -4.96
C LYS A 60 9.93 -17.97 -3.58
N GLY A 61 9.27 -18.45 -2.52
CA GLY A 61 9.84 -18.53 -1.17
C GLY A 61 9.40 -17.44 -0.17
N ALA A 62 8.93 -16.27 -0.63
CA ALA A 62 8.45 -15.20 0.25
C ALA A 62 6.91 -15.16 0.35
N MET A 63 6.40 -14.63 1.46
CA MET A 63 4.97 -14.38 1.64
C MET A 63 4.50 -13.32 0.64
N LYS A 64 3.39 -13.60 -0.04
CA LYS A 64 2.76 -12.64 -0.96
C LYS A 64 2.05 -11.56 -0.15
N ALA A 65 2.38 -10.30 -0.39
CA ALA A 65 1.75 -9.16 0.27
C ALA A 65 0.84 -8.41 -0.70
N LYS A 66 -0.37 -8.03 -0.27
CA LYS A 66 -1.26 -7.16 -1.06
C LYS A 66 -0.77 -5.71 -0.99
N CYS A 67 -1.29 -4.84 -1.86
CA CYS A 67 -0.99 -3.41 -1.81
C CYS A 67 -1.26 -2.81 -0.42
N ALA A 68 -2.42 -3.14 0.16
CA ALA A 68 -2.84 -2.67 1.48
C ALA A 68 -1.97 -3.20 2.63
N ASP A 69 -1.27 -4.33 2.46
CA ASP A 69 -0.40 -4.88 3.51
C ASP A 69 0.88 -4.06 3.72
N CYS A 70 1.24 -3.19 2.75
CA CYS A 70 2.40 -2.30 2.85
C CYS A 70 1.99 -0.82 2.91
N HIS A 71 0.97 -0.43 2.11
CA HIS A 71 0.53 0.95 1.94
C HIS A 71 -0.53 1.42 2.96
N LEU A 72 -0.80 0.64 4.01
CA LEU A 72 -1.62 1.06 5.15
C LEU A 72 -0.93 0.71 6.47
N PRO A 73 -1.12 1.52 7.53
CA PRO A 73 -0.51 1.27 8.82
C PRO A 73 -1.21 0.13 9.56
N HIS A 74 -0.44 -0.71 10.24
CA HIS A 74 -0.93 -1.89 10.97
C HIS A 74 -0.72 -1.80 12.49
N ASP A 75 -0.61 -0.58 13.01
CA ASP A 75 -0.44 -0.24 14.43
C ASP A 75 -1.77 -0.01 15.19
N GLY A 76 -2.91 0.04 14.47
CA GLY A 76 -4.22 0.14 15.10
C GLY A 76 -5.36 0.24 14.10
N PHE A 77 -6.52 -0.28 14.47
CA PHE A 77 -7.70 -0.32 13.59
C PHE A 77 -8.17 1.07 13.15
N MET A 78 -8.23 2.03 14.08
CA MET A 78 -8.66 3.40 13.76
C MET A 78 -7.68 4.11 12.84
N ASN A 79 -6.36 3.96 13.07
CA ASN A 79 -5.34 4.55 12.21
C ASN A 79 -5.38 3.96 10.80
N TYR A 80 -5.52 2.63 10.70
CA TYR A 80 -5.73 1.94 9.42
C TYR A 80 -6.92 2.51 8.66
N LEU A 81 -8.08 2.63 9.33
CA LEU A 81 -9.32 3.07 8.70
C LEU A 81 -9.22 4.52 8.22
N VAL A 82 -8.79 5.43 9.08
CA VAL A 82 -8.63 6.86 8.74
C VAL A 82 -7.64 7.03 7.59
N THR A 83 -6.50 6.33 7.65
CA THR A 83 -5.50 6.40 6.60
C THR A 83 -6.02 5.86 5.28
N LYS A 84 -6.74 4.74 5.29
CA LYS A 84 -7.34 4.17 4.08
C LYS A 84 -8.34 5.10 3.44
N VAL A 85 -9.24 5.71 4.23
CA VAL A 85 -10.23 6.66 3.72
C VAL A 85 -9.55 7.89 3.14
N LYS A 86 -8.57 8.47 3.86
CA LYS A 86 -7.83 9.64 3.40
C LYS A 86 -7.04 9.37 2.12
N ALA A 87 -6.33 8.25 2.05
CA ALA A 87 -5.57 7.84 0.88
C ALA A 87 -6.51 7.58 -0.32
N GLY A 88 -7.58 6.80 -0.12
CA GLY A 88 -8.55 6.51 -1.18
C GLY A 88 -9.24 7.75 -1.73
N LEU A 89 -9.60 8.71 -0.88
CA LEU A 89 -10.19 9.98 -1.31
C LEU A 89 -9.18 10.81 -2.13
N ASN A 90 -7.92 10.88 -1.66
CA ASN A 90 -6.86 11.59 -2.39
C ASN A 90 -6.61 10.96 -3.76
N ASP A 91 -6.53 9.64 -3.84
CA ASP A 91 -6.30 8.91 -5.09
C ASP A 91 -7.48 9.08 -6.05
N TYR A 92 -8.71 9.03 -5.55
CA TYR A 92 -9.91 9.30 -6.33
C TYR A 92 -9.90 10.70 -6.93
N ILE A 93 -9.67 11.74 -6.11
CA ILE A 93 -9.60 13.14 -6.56
C ILE A 93 -8.46 13.31 -7.57
N ALA A 94 -7.28 12.75 -7.29
CA ALA A 94 -6.12 12.83 -8.18
C ALA A 94 -6.42 12.19 -9.54
N ASN A 95 -7.05 11.01 -9.55
CA ASN A 95 -7.45 10.31 -10.78
C ASN A 95 -8.49 11.12 -11.58
N MET A 96 -9.49 11.70 -10.91
CA MET A 96 -10.47 12.58 -11.56
C MET A 96 -9.83 13.84 -12.17
N GLN A 97 -8.74 14.33 -11.58
CA GLN A 97 -7.93 15.43 -12.11
C GLN A 97 -6.88 14.99 -13.15
N GLY A 98 -6.82 13.70 -13.51
CA GLY A 98 -5.83 13.15 -14.42
C GLY A 98 -4.39 13.12 -13.88
N LYS A 99 -4.19 13.35 -12.58
CA LYS A 99 -2.88 13.27 -11.92
C LYS A 99 -2.45 11.81 -11.77
N GLY A 100 -1.14 11.55 -11.79
CA GLY A 100 -0.61 10.18 -11.70
C GLY A 100 -0.63 9.39 -13.00
N SER A 101 -1.21 9.93 -14.08
CA SER A 101 -1.35 9.22 -15.36
C SER A 101 -0.08 9.18 -16.22
N THR A 102 1.01 9.84 -15.81
CA THR A 102 2.27 9.84 -16.56
C THR A 102 3.43 9.35 -15.68
N PRO A 103 4.41 8.63 -16.26
CA PRO A 103 5.62 8.27 -15.52
C PRO A 103 6.35 9.50 -14.98
N GLN A 104 6.44 10.57 -15.78
CA GLN A 104 7.09 11.81 -15.37
C GLN A 104 6.48 12.43 -14.11
N TYR A 105 5.15 12.38 -13.96
CA TYR A 105 4.48 12.87 -12.74
C TYR A 105 5.04 12.18 -11.48
N TRP A 106 5.21 10.86 -11.53
CA TRP A 106 5.73 10.10 -10.39
C TRP A 106 7.22 10.37 -10.16
N LEU A 107 8.02 10.44 -11.22
CA LEU A 107 9.43 10.81 -11.13
C LEU A 107 9.63 12.16 -10.44
N ASP A 108 8.88 13.19 -10.87
CA ASP A 108 8.94 14.53 -10.29
C ASP A 108 8.46 14.52 -8.83
N ARG A 109 7.41 13.74 -8.53
CA ARG A 109 6.88 13.62 -7.18
C ARG A 109 7.89 12.97 -6.24
N TRP A 110 8.53 11.87 -6.64
CA TRP A 110 9.50 11.18 -5.83
C TRP A 110 10.78 11.99 -5.61
N ALA A 111 11.23 12.73 -6.63
CA ALA A 111 12.36 13.65 -6.48
C ALA A 111 12.08 14.73 -5.42
N LYS A 112 10.83 15.18 -5.29
CA LYS A 112 10.43 16.21 -4.33
C LYS A 112 10.13 15.66 -2.92
N GLN A 113 9.49 14.50 -2.85
CA GLN A 113 8.86 14.03 -1.60
C GLN A 113 9.60 12.87 -0.95
N GLY A 114 10.44 12.14 -1.69
CA GLY A 114 10.92 10.81 -1.29
C GLY A 114 9.89 9.74 -1.64
N ALA A 115 10.36 8.62 -2.19
CA ALA A 115 9.50 7.48 -2.51
C ALA A 115 8.98 6.76 -1.24
N ASP A 116 9.67 6.95 -0.12
CA ASP A 116 9.45 6.22 1.12
C ASP A 116 8.24 6.68 1.94
N LYS A 117 7.69 7.85 1.64
CA LYS A 117 6.53 8.41 2.37
C LYS A 117 5.20 7.69 2.14
N HIS A 118 5.20 6.62 1.35
CA HIS A 118 3.98 5.91 0.96
C HIS A 118 3.87 4.53 1.61
N VAL A 119 4.83 4.15 2.49
CA VAL A 119 4.87 2.87 3.21
C VAL A 119 5.03 3.15 4.70
N TYR A 120 4.55 2.23 5.54
CA TYR A 120 4.54 2.40 7.00
C TYR A 120 5.45 1.36 7.66
N GLU A 121 6.24 1.75 8.67
CA GLU A 121 7.07 0.78 9.41
C GLU A 121 6.23 -0.32 10.07
N SER A 122 5.05 0.03 10.59
CA SER A 122 4.10 -0.92 11.18
C SER A 122 3.66 -1.99 10.17
N SER A 123 3.68 -1.68 8.88
CA SER A 123 3.30 -2.63 7.84
C SER A 123 4.37 -3.68 7.58
N CYS A 124 5.65 -3.27 7.59
CA CYS A 124 6.78 -4.19 7.58
C CYS A 124 6.78 -5.08 8.84
N ARG A 125 6.61 -4.49 10.02
CA ARG A 125 6.69 -5.19 11.32
C ARG A 125 5.53 -6.14 11.59
N LYS A 126 4.40 -6.00 10.89
CA LYS A 126 3.28 -6.96 10.96
C LYS A 126 3.72 -8.39 10.60
N CYS A 127 4.58 -8.53 9.59
CA CYS A 127 5.13 -9.81 9.13
C CYS A 127 6.57 -10.03 9.61
N HIS A 128 7.41 -9.00 9.56
CA HIS A 128 8.81 -9.03 10.03
C HIS A 128 8.90 -8.71 11.52
N LYS A 129 8.41 -9.63 12.34
CA LYS A 129 8.37 -9.46 13.81
C LYS A 129 9.78 -9.53 14.40
N GLU A 130 10.55 -10.53 13.97
CA GLU A 130 11.92 -10.77 14.38
C GLU A 130 12.87 -10.34 13.24
N LEU A 131 13.64 -9.28 13.47
CA LEU A 131 14.59 -8.76 12.49
C LEU A 131 15.97 -9.42 12.62
N VAL A 132 16.26 -9.91 13.83
CA VAL A 132 17.51 -10.59 14.16
C VAL A 132 17.20 -12.06 14.40
N ALA A 133 17.62 -12.91 13.46
CA ALA A 133 17.38 -14.35 13.50
C ALA A 133 18.65 -15.14 13.17
N PRO A 134 18.79 -16.39 13.64
CA PRO A 134 19.87 -17.27 13.22
C PRO A 134 19.91 -17.42 11.70
N GLY A 135 21.12 -17.35 11.11
CA GLY A 135 21.33 -17.56 9.68
C GLY A 135 21.30 -16.30 8.81
N ILE A 136 21.03 -15.11 9.36
CA ILE A 136 21.20 -13.86 8.60
C ILE A 136 22.68 -13.49 8.47
N PRO A 137 23.10 -12.81 7.38
CA PRO A 137 24.47 -12.32 7.25
C PRO A 137 24.85 -11.39 8.40
N VAL A 138 26.11 -11.45 8.86
CA VAL A 138 26.63 -10.61 9.97
C VAL A 138 26.36 -9.11 9.72
N LYS A 139 26.50 -8.65 8.47
CA LYS A 139 26.18 -7.27 8.10
C LYS A 139 24.71 -6.90 8.35
N ALA A 140 23.79 -7.81 8.02
CA ALA A 140 22.36 -7.61 8.26
C ALA A 140 22.04 -7.64 9.76
N PHE A 141 22.67 -8.56 10.51
CA PHE A 141 22.56 -8.61 11.97
C PHE A 141 22.92 -7.26 12.61
N ILE A 142 24.08 -6.70 12.26
CA ILE A 142 24.54 -5.41 12.81
C ILE A 142 23.56 -4.30 12.44
N ALA A 143 23.14 -4.21 11.17
CA ALA A 143 22.23 -3.16 10.70
C ALA A 143 20.86 -3.23 11.39
N HIS A 144 20.25 -4.42 11.45
CA HIS A 144 18.97 -4.62 12.14
C HIS A 144 19.10 -4.35 13.64
N ARG A 145 20.21 -4.72 14.27
CA ARG A 145 20.45 -4.42 15.68
C ARG A 145 20.54 -2.92 15.95
N GLN A 146 21.24 -2.18 15.08
CA GLN A 146 21.30 -0.72 15.18
C GLN A 146 19.93 -0.07 15.00
N TYR A 147 19.12 -0.57 14.06
CA TYR A 147 17.73 -0.15 13.89
C TYR A 147 16.88 -0.42 15.13
N GLU A 148 16.93 -1.62 15.71
CA GLU A 148 16.18 -1.97 16.93
C GLU A 148 16.58 -1.13 18.14
N LEU A 149 17.86 -0.74 18.23
CA LEU A 149 18.38 0.13 19.29
C LEU A 149 18.11 1.62 19.04
N GLY A 150 17.45 1.99 17.94
CA GLY A 150 17.17 3.40 17.60
C GLY A 150 18.42 4.20 17.25
N MET A 151 19.52 3.54 16.86
CA MET A 151 20.81 4.17 16.55
C MET A 151 20.87 4.74 15.12
N THR A 152 19.83 4.52 14.31
CA THR A 152 19.72 4.99 12.93
C THR A 152 18.41 5.75 12.73
N LYS A 153 18.41 6.71 11.80
CA LYS A 153 17.22 7.41 11.33
C LYS A 153 16.62 6.75 10.08
N GLU A 154 17.29 5.74 9.54
CA GLU A 154 16.82 4.97 8.39
C GLU A 154 15.63 4.09 8.80
N ASN A 155 14.73 3.87 7.86
CA ASN A 155 13.55 3.03 7.98
C ASN A 155 13.67 1.76 7.10
N CYS A 156 12.72 0.83 7.21
CA CYS A 156 12.80 -0.45 6.50
C CYS A 156 13.07 -0.26 5.00
N ILE A 157 12.36 0.66 4.34
CA ILE A 157 12.42 0.83 2.88
C ILE A 157 13.51 1.78 2.40
N THR A 158 14.09 2.60 3.28
CA THR A 158 15.30 3.37 2.93
C THR A 158 16.48 2.46 2.65
N CYS A 159 16.58 1.31 3.33
CA CYS A 159 17.52 0.25 3.01
C CYS A 159 16.95 -0.75 1.98
N HIS A 160 15.71 -1.22 2.18
CA HIS A 160 15.06 -2.23 1.34
C HIS A 160 14.20 -1.65 0.20
N ARG A 161 14.80 -0.79 -0.63
CA ARG A 161 14.08 0.03 -1.63
C ARG A 161 13.30 -0.74 -2.70
N GLN A 162 13.68 -1.98 -2.98
CA GLN A 162 13.15 -2.75 -4.12
C GLN A 162 12.12 -3.81 -3.71
N VAL A 163 11.77 -3.93 -2.43
CA VAL A 163 10.95 -5.04 -1.95
C VAL A 163 9.49 -4.98 -2.40
N GLY A 164 8.95 -3.78 -2.65
CA GLY A 164 7.57 -3.58 -3.07
C GLY A 164 7.39 -3.69 -4.58
N HIS A 165 8.23 -2.98 -5.33
CA HIS A 165 8.07 -2.82 -6.79
C HIS A 165 9.35 -3.06 -7.59
N GLY A 166 10.37 -3.74 -7.05
CA GLY A 166 11.59 -4.10 -7.79
C GLY A 166 12.24 -2.90 -8.49
N ASN A 167 12.33 -2.99 -9.81
CA ASN A 167 12.95 -1.98 -10.68
C ASN A 167 11.99 -0.87 -11.15
N LEU A 168 10.97 -0.53 -10.35
CA LEU A 168 9.97 0.52 -10.68
C LEU A 168 10.60 1.80 -11.22
N MET A 169 11.72 2.22 -10.65
CA MET A 169 12.39 3.46 -11.06
C MET A 169 12.90 3.42 -12.49
N VAL A 170 13.57 2.32 -12.84
CA VAL A 170 14.07 2.09 -14.19
C VAL A 170 12.91 2.05 -15.18
N VAL A 171 11.87 1.28 -14.87
CA VAL A 171 10.68 1.16 -15.73
C VAL A 171 9.98 2.52 -15.94
N MET A 172 9.89 3.35 -14.89
CA MET A 172 9.29 4.68 -15.00
C MET A 172 10.14 5.63 -15.85
N GLN A 173 11.46 5.59 -15.71
CA GLN A 173 12.40 6.39 -16.51
C GLN A 173 12.34 5.99 -18.00
N GLU A 174 12.37 4.69 -18.30
CA GLU A 174 12.24 4.17 -19.67
C GLU A 174 10.92 4.59 -20.31
N LYS A 175 9.80 4.40 -19.60
CA LYS A 175 8.47 4.83 -20.09
C LYS A 175 8.39 6.35 -20.29
N ALA A 176 9.04 7.16 -19.45
CA ALA A 176 9.10 8.61 -19.62
C ALA A 176 9.92 9.00 -20.86
N ALA A 177 11.10 8.40 -21.04
CA ALA A 177 11.98 8.63 -22.17
C ALA A 177 11.32 8.25 -23.50
N ALA A 178 10.72 7.06 -23.59
CA ALA A 178 9.99 6.60 -24.77
C ALA A 178 8.86 7.56 -25.17
N LYS A 179 8.11 8.09 -24.19
CA LYS A 179 7.05 9.07 -24.44
C LYS A 179 7.60 10.40 -24.96
N LYS A 180 8.78 10.82 -24.51
CA LYS A 180 9.45 12.05 -24.98
C LYS A 180 9.92 11.89 -26.43
N LEU A 181 10.52 10.75 -26.78
CA LEU A 181 10.95 10.43 -28.14
C LEU A 181 9.77 10.45 -29.13
N ALA A 182 8.69 9.73 -28.80
CA ALA A 182 7.48 9.68 -29.65
C ALA A 182 6.76 11.03 -29.82
N LYS A 183 7.03 12.01 -28.94
CA LYS A 183 6.50 13.39 -29.08
C LYS A 183 7.37 14.24 -30.00
N ASN A 184 8.68 13.96 -30.08
CA ASN A 184 9.61 14.72 -30.91
C ASN A 184 9.59 14.27 -32.38
N GLU A 185 9.04 13.08 -32.66
CA GLU A 185 8.84 12.53 -34.01
C GLU A 185 7.51 12.98 -34.66
N LYS A 186 6.72 13.81 -33.97
CA LYS A 186 5.45 14.39 -34.44
C LYS A 186 5.54 15.91 -34.52
#